data_AF-A0A349DC80-F1
#
_entry.id   AF-A0A349DC80-F1
#
_cell.length_a   1.000
_cell.length_b   1.000
_cell.length_c   1.000
_cell.angle_alpha   90.00
_cell.angle_beta   90.00
_cell.angle_gamma   90.00
#
_symmetry.space_group_name_H-M   'P 1'
#
loop_
_entity.id
_entity.type
_entity.pdbx_description
1 polymer ?
#
loop_
_entity_poly.entity_id
_entity_poly.type
_entity_poly.pdbx_seq_one_letter_code
_entity_poly.pdbx_strand_id
1 'polypeptide(L)'
;MPDKKLYRKAGDALFHKTKSVRAFLISGLIICLVVGPLLTYISYINHFEDVFIVPTLGIIFIIYYFFAPSYMGKALFKSQSKKNLAKETTYSFTENEIRVSTVDSSSVYNYSAIEELYETDELICLYFNKQSAFIIPKDRIENPLCDVRMFLESRVGKKVNYVKKVSTGKSIAKTFAVLAASIVLTILSAGVADLVLEEPQTFSYKNYSITLDNHFYEDGDFANHSYTLFASDVTMTVDDYSQKDIDYALDKENSSLEELAKSYCEGNQVKNVKKINHYTYDITFYDNVDGIDYYNIVSVQQIEDIYWVTQIYCEKILENDYKDKFEDWISSINFKGNEA
;
A
#
# COMPACT_ATOMS: atom_id res chain seq x y z
N MET A 1 -7.60 40.92 22.27
CA MET A 1 -8.20 39.64 21.79
C MET A 1 -7.34 38.45 22.24
N PRO A 2 -7.92 37.33 22.69
CA PRO A 2 -7.17 36.10 22.93
C PRO A 2 -6.58 35.57 21.62
N ASP A 3 -5.26 35.35 21.55
CA ASP A 3 -4.57 34.90 20.34
C ASP A 3 -4.94 33.43 20.03
N LYS A 4 -5.45 33.15 18.82
CA LYS A 4 -5.72 31.78 18.32
C LYS A 4 -4.49 30.87 18.48
N LYS A 5 -3.27 31.42 18.44
CA LYS A 5 -2.03 30.68 18.67
C LYS A 5 -1.92 30.12 20.09
N LEU A 6 -2.43 30.80 21.12
CA LEU A 6 -2.44 30.32 22.51
C LEU A 6 -3.31 29.07 22.68
N TYR A 7 -4.49 29.06 22.04
CA TYR A 7 -5.43 27.93 22.14
C TYR A 7 -4.94 26.70 21.36
N ARG A 8 -4.23 26.91 20.24
CA ARG A 8 -3.52 25.82 19.55
C ARG A 8 -2.46 25.19 20.46
N LYS A 9 -1.67 26.00 21.19
CA LYS A 9 -0.67 25.51 22.15
C LYS A 9 -1.29 24.70 23.29
N ALA A 10 -2.46 25.10 23.79
CA ALA A 10 -3.20 24.32 24.79
C ALA A 10 -3.74 22.98 24.22
N GLY A 11 -4.20 22.97 22.97
CA GLY A 11 -4.59 21.73 22.27
C GLY A 11 -3.42 20.74 22.11
N ASP A 12 -2.23 21.24 21.74
CA ASP A 12 -1.01 20.44 21.63
C ASP A 12 -0.65 19.75 22.96
N ALA A 13 -0.76 20.48 24.08
CA ALA A 13 -0.43 19.94 25.40
C ALA A 13 -1.36 18.79 25.83
N LEU A 14 -2.65 18.91 25.53
CA LEU A 14 -3.66 17.90 25.86
C LEU A 14 -3.50 16.64 24.99
N PHE A 15 -3.35 16.80 23.67
CA PHE A 15 -3.36 15.69 22.73
C PHE A 15 -2.16 14.74 22.92
N HIS A 16 -0.95 15.28 23.05
CA HIS A 16 0.30 14.49 23.10
C HIS A 16 0.60 13.81 24.45
N LYS A 17 -0.20 14.08 25.50
CA LYS A 17 -0.14 13.35 26.77
C LYS A 17 -0.86 12.00 26.69
N THR A 18 -1.91 11.91 25.88
CA THR A 18 -2.77 10.73 25.84
C THR A 18 -1.95 9.51 25.40
N LYS A 19 -1.77 8.52 26.30
CA LYS A 19 -1.02 7.29 25.99
C LYS A 19 -1.59 6.57 24.77
N SER A 20 -2.91 6.59 24.60
CA SER A 20 -3.58 6.03 23.43
C SER A 20 -3.15 6.72 22.13
N VAL A 21 -2.98 8.04 22.12
CA VAL A 21 -2.55 8.79 20.93
C VAL A 21 -1.13 8.41 20.51
N ARG A 22 -0.22 8.19 21.46
CA ARG A 22 1.13 7.68 21.16
C ARG A 22 1.09 6.23 20.64
N ALA A 23 0.25 5.38 21.24
CA ALA A 23 0.05 4.02 20.75
C ALA A 23 -0.52 4.02 19.32
N PHE A 24 -1.49 4.88 19.02
CA PHE A 24 -2.07 5.08 17.68
C PHE A 24 -1.03 5.56 16.66
N LEU A 25 -0.11 6.45 17.05
CA LEU A 25 1.01 6.84 16.17
C LEU A 25 1.91 5.64 15.88
N ILE A 26 2.32 4.90 16.92
CA ILE A 26 3.23 3.75 16.77
C ILE A 26 2.57 2.68 15.90
N SER A 27 1.28 2.38 16.09
CA SER A 27 0.55 1.45 15.23
C SER A 27 0.48 1.95 13.79
N GLY A 28 0.20 3.24 13.57
CA GLY A 28 0.21 3.84 12.23
C GLY A 28 1.57 3.73 11.54
N LEU A 29 2.67 3.94 12.28
CA LEU A 29 4.03 3.76 11.78
C LEU A 29 4.33 2.31 11.40
N ILE A 30 3.94 1.35 12.24
CA ILE A 30 4.12 -0.08 11.95
C ILE A 30 3.32 -0.47 10.70
N ILE A 31 2.10 0.04 10.56
CA ILE A 31 1.28 -0.20 9.37
C ILE A 31 1.96 0.36 8.12
N CYS A 32 2.45 1.60 8.13
CA CYS A 32 3.11 2.20 6.97
C CYS A 32 4.47 1.58 6.62
N LEU A 33 5.28 1.24 7.62
CA LEU A 33 6.69 0.88 7.40
C LEU A 33 6.91 -0.63 7.32
N VAL A 34 5.99 -1.45 7.83
CA VAL A 34 6.15 -2.91 7.89
C VAL A 34 4.99 -3.60 7.20
N VAL A 35 3.77 -3.37 7.66
CA VAL A 35 2.60 -4.13 7.18
C VAL A 35 2.27 -3.78 5.72
N GLY A 36 2.30 -2.50 5.36
CA GLY A 36 2.04 -2.03 4.00
C GLY A 36 2.98 -2.66 2.98
N PRO A 37 4.31 -2.47 3.08
CA PRO A 37 5.27 -3.09 2.16
C PRO A 37 5.18 -4.62 2.12
N LEU A 38 5.01 -5.27 3.28
CA LEU A 38 4.86 -6.73 3.34
C LEU A 38 3.61 -7.22 2.60
N LEU A 39 2.47 -6.55 2.79
CA LEU A 39 1.26 -6.91 2.07
C LEU A 39 1.37 -6.61 0.59
N THR A 40 2.00 -5.50 0.19
CA THR A 40 2.27 -5.22 -1.23
C THR A 40 3.12 -6.33 -1.87
N TYR A 41 4.17 -6.79 -1.19
CA TYR A 41 4.98 -7.91 -1.65
C TYR A 41 4.16 -9.20 -1.82
N ILE A 42 3.37 -9.57 -0.81
CA ILE A 42 2.49 -10.76 -0.86
C ILE A 42 1.44 -10.61 -1.97
N SER A 43 0.85 -9.43 -2.11
CA SER A 43 -0.13 -9.12 -3.16
C SER A 43 0.44 -9.31 -4.55
N TYR A 44 1.67 -8.84 -4.75
CA TYR A 44 2.35 -8.91 -6.03
C TYR A 44 2.62 -10.35 -6.44
N ILE A 45 3.13 -11.16 -5.51
CA ILE A 45 3.40 -12.59 -5.73
C ILE A 45 2.12 -13.39 -5.98
N ASN A 46 1.00 -13.02 -5.34
CA ASN A 46 -0.26 -13.75 -5.45
C ASN A 46 -1.27 -13.08 -6.41
N HIS A 47 -0.85 -12.08 -7.19
CA HIS A 47 -1.69 -11.35 -8.15
C HIS A 47 -3.01 -10.78 -7.58
N PHE A 48 -3.01 -10.29 -6.33
CA PHE A 48 -4.18 -9.60 -5.77
C PHE A 48 -4.20 -8.12 -6.20
N GLU A 49 -5.32 -7.61 -6.71
CA GLU A 49 -5.43 -6.21 -7.19
C GLU A 49 -5.69 -5.16 -6.07
N ASP A 50 -6.22 -5.56 -4.91
CA ASP A 50 -6.85 -4.63 -3.93
C ASP A 50 -5.93 -4.07 -2.82
N VAL A 51 -4.62 -4.25 -2.88
CA VAL A 51 -3.75 -4.06 -1.69
C VAL A 51 -3.30 -2.61 -1.43
N PHE A 52 -3.66 -1.66 -2.30
CA PHE A 52 -3.39 -0.23 -2.10
C PHE A 52 -4.13 0.41 -0.91
N ILE A 53 -5.11 -0.28 -0.30
CA ILE A 53 -5.90 0.23 0.82
C ILE A 53 -5.11 0.29 2.14
N VAL A 54 -4.09 -0.55 2.33
CA VAL A 54 -3.40 -0.63 3.64
C VAL A 54 -2.43 0.53 3.90
N PRO A 55 -1.59 0.97 2.93
CA PRO A 55 -0.73 2.13 3.11
C PRO A 55 -1.54 3.42 3.37
N THR A 56 -2.71 3.58 2.74
CA THR A 56 -3.55 4.77 2.88
C THR A 56 -4.12 4.93 4.29
N LEU A 57 -4.49 3.83 4.95
CA LEU A 57 -4.94 3.84 6.35
C LEU A 57 -3.84 4.34 7.30
N GLY A 58 -2.60 3.88 7.12
CA GLY A 58 -1.46 4.33 7.93
C GLY A 58 -1.17 5.83 7.75
N ILE A 59 -1.26 6.33 6.51
CA ILE A 59 -1.11 7.77 6.19
C ILE A 59 -2.18 8.60 6.92
N ILE A 60 -3.44 8.13 6.95
CA ILE A 60 -4.53 8.81 7.65
C ILE A 60 -4.24 8.91 9.15
N PHE A 61 -3.73 7.85 9.79
CA PHE A 61 -3.37 7.89 11.22
C PHE A 61 -2.24 8.89 11.50
N ILE A 62 -1.23 8.93 10.63
CA ILE A 62 -0.13 9.88 10.73
C ILE A 62 -0.66 11.32 10.61
N ILE A 63 -1.45 11.62 9.57
CA ILE A 63 -2.09 12.94 9.37
C ILE A 63 -2.91 13.30 10.61
N TYR A 64 -3.76 12.39 11.11
CA TYR A 64 -4.57 12.64 12.29
C TYR A 64 -3.73 13.05 13.50
N TYR A 65 -2.60 12.38 13.78
CA TYR A 65 -1.72 12.73 14.89
C TYR A 65 -1.19 14.17 14.82
N PHE A 66 -0.92 14.69 13.61
CA PHE A 66 -0.39 16.05 13.43
C PHE A 66 -1.46 17.14 13.40
N PHE A 67 -2.64 16.85 12.87
CA PHE A 67 -3.70 17.84 12.71
C PHE A 67 -4.73 17.85 13.85
N ALA A 68 -4.89 16.75 14.59
CA ALA A 68 -5.80 16.67 15.73
C ALA A 68 -5.50 17.69 16.85
N PRO A 69 -4.23 18.03 17.19
CA PRO A 69 -3.95 19.11 18.12
C PRO A 69 -4.51 20.47 17.70
N SER A 70 -4.43 20.77 16.40
CA SER A 70 -4.98 22.01 15.83
C SER A 70 -6.52 22.00 15.82
N TYR A 71 -7.12 20.82 15.62
CA TYR A 71 -8.57 20.64 15.73
C TYR A 71 -9.06 20.83 17.17
N MET A 72 -8.40 20.19 18.15
CA MET A 72 -8.69 20.35 19.58
C MET A 72 -8.48 21.79 20.05
N GLY A 73 -7.38 22.44 19.65
CA GLY A 73 -7.13 23.85 19.96
C GLY A 73 -8.21 24.79 19.37
N LYS A 74 -8.71 24.51 18.17
CA LYS A 74 -9.86 25.23 17.58
C LYS A 74 -11.15 24.99 18.36
N ALA A 75 -11.39 23.78 18.87
CA ALA A 75 -12.56 23.48 19.69
C ALA A 75 -12.51 24.23 21.03
N LEU A 76 -11.35 24.23 21.70
CA LEU A 76 -11.09 25.02 22.91
C LEU A 76 -11.25 26.52 22.67
N PHE A 77 -10.74 27.02 21.53
CA PHE A 77 -10.95 28.40 21.13
C PHE A 77 -12.43 28.71 20.95
N LYS A 78 -13.19 27.85 20.25
CA LYS A 78 -14.63 28.07 20.02
C LYS A 78 -15.46 28.06 21.31
N SER A 79 -15.16 27.19 22.27
CA SER A 79 -15.91 27.09 23.53
C SER A 79 -15.70 28.33 24.42
N GLN A 80 -14.47 28.86 24.47
CA GLN A 80 -14.13 30.09 25.19
C GLN A 80 -14.50 31.36 24.41
N SER A 81 -14.32 31.38 23.09
CA SER A 81 -14.61 32.55 22.23
C SER A 81 -16.09 32.89 22.19
N LYS A 82 -16.98 31.88 22.16
CA LYS A 82 -18.42 32.12 22.17
C LYS A 82 -18.90 32.79 23.45
N LYS A 83 -18.17 32.67 24.56
CA LYS A 83 -18.55 33.26 25.85
C LYS A 83 -17.92 34.63 26.11
N ASN A 84 -16.66 34.86 25.70
CA ASN A 84 -15.86 35.96 26.27
C ASN A 84 -15.05 36.81 25.26
N LEU A 85 -15.14 36.62 23.93
CA LEU A 85 -14.16 37.22 23.01
C LEU A 85 -14.26 38.75 22.81
N ALA A 86 -15.35 39.39 23.24
CA ALA A 86 -15.60 40.82 23.01
C ALA A 86 -15.49 41.70 24.27
N LYS A 87 -15.21 41.13 25.45
CA LYS A 87 -15.25 41.87 26.73
C LYS A 87 -13.94 41.68 27.50
N GLU A 88 -13.43 42.73 28.12
CA GLU A 88 -12.35 42.61 29.10
C GLU A 88 -12.79 41.60 30.16
N THR A 89 -12.00 40.54 30.32
CA THR A 89 -12.34 39.40 31.18
C THR A 89 -11.26 39.26 32.24
N THR A 90 -11.66 39.39 33.50
CA THR A 90 -10.79 39.24 34.67
C THR A 90 -11.06 37.90 35.33
N TYR A 91 -9.98 37.15 35.59
CA TYR A 91 -10.02 35.90 36.33
C TYR A 91 -9.50 36.14 37.75
N SER A 92 -10.34 35.90 38.75
CA SER A 92 -9.97 36.01 40.16
C SER A 92 -10.06 34.65 40.83
N PHE A 93 -8.94 34.18 41.35
CA PHE A 93 -8.82 32.91 42.06
C PHE A 93 -8.85 33.20 43.56
N THR A 94 -10.01 32.99 44.17
CA THR A 94 -10.20 33.17 45.61
C THR A 94 -10.05 31.83 46.33
N GLU A 95 -10.03 31.84 47.66
CA GLU A 95 -9.88 30.61 48.46
C GLU A 95 -10.92 29.53 48.13
N ASN A 96 -12.16 29.94 47.82
CA ASN A 96 -13.28 29.00 47.69
C ASN A 96 -13.73 28.81 46.23
N GLU A 97 -13.48 29.80 45.37
CA GLU A 97 -14.06 29.83 44.04
C GLU A 97 -13.20 30.58 43.01
N ILE A 98 -13.41 30.20 41.75
CA ILE A 98 -12.88 30.89 40.58
C ILE A 98 -13.98 31.83 40.07
N ARG A 99 -13.72 33.14 40.08
CA ARG A 99 -14.60 34.14 39.48
C ARG A 99 -14.09 34.55 38.10
N VAL A 100 -15.00 34.56 37.15
CA VAL A 100 -14.77 35.10 35.80
C VAL A 100 -15.70 36.28 35.64
N SER A 101 -15.13 37.48 35.63
CA SER A 101 -15.89 38.73 35.48
C SER A 101 -15.61 39.33 34.12
N THR A 102 -16.66 39.64 33.39
CA THR A 102 -16.63 40.49 32.20
C THR A 102 -17.33 41.82 32.51
N VAL A 103 -17.25 42.79 31.60
CA VAL A 103 -17.95 44.09 31.74
C VAL A 103 -19.45 43.92 32.04
N ASP A 104 -20.08 42.84 31.58
CA ASP A 104 -21.54 42.66 31.67
C ASP A 104 -21.99 41.41 32.46
N SER A 105 -21.06 40.61 32.98
CA SER A 105 -21.43 39.36 33.66
C SER A 105 -20.36 38.89 34.64
N SER A 106 -20.79 38.20 35.69
CA SER A 106 -19.91 37.48 36.62
C SER A 106 -20.35 36.04 36.71
N SER A 107 -19.41 35.12 36.50
CA SER A 107 -19.63 33.67 36.60
C SER A 107 -18.73 33.10 37.68
N VAL A 108 -19.28 32.18 38.48
CA VAL A 108 -18.60 31.53 39.59
C VAL A 108 -18.43 30.05 39.28
N TYR A 109 -17.21 29.53 39.48
CA TYR A 109 -16.87 28.13 39.26
C TYR A 109 -16.19 27.56 40.50
N ASN A 110 -16.52 26.31 40.83
CA ASN A 110 -15.91 25.59 41.94
C ASN A 110 -14.64 24.84 41.48
N TYR A 111 -13.60 24.82 42.31
CA TYR A 111 -12.36 24.09 42.03
C TYR A 111 -12.57 22.58 41.83
N SER A 112 -13.58 21.99 42.48
CA SER A 112 -13.95 20.57 42.31
C SER A 112 -14.37 20.21 40.88
N ALA A 113 -14.81 21.19 40.07
CA ALA A 113 -15.16 20.97 38.68
C ALA A 113 -13.94 20.85 37.74
N ILE A 114 -12.73 21.10 38.25
CA ILE A 114 -11.49 21.00 37.47
C ILE A 114 -11.05 19.53 37.41
N GLU A 115 -11.10 18.95 36.21
CA GLU A 115 -10.68 17.58 35.93
C GLU A 115 -9.15 17.46 35.84
N GLU A 116 -8.46 18.41 35.20
CA GLU A 116 -7.02 18.32 35.00
C GLU A 116 -6.33 19.69 35.07
N LEU A 117 -5.08 19.67 35.56
CA LEU A 117 -4.19 20.82 35.64
C LEU A 117 -2.95 20.60 34.76
N TYR A 118 -2.71 21.56 33.86
CA TYR A 118 -1.53 21.55 33.00
C TYR A 118 -0.75 22.84 33.05
N GLU A 119 0.54 22.72 32.86
CA GLU A 119 1.45 23.83 32.71
C GLU A 119 2.32 23.60 31.47
N THR A 120 2.49 24.65 30.66
CA THR A 120 3.46 24.69 29.56
C THR A 120 4.48 25.78 29.85
N ASP A 121 5.43 26.01 28.94
CA ASP A 121 6.38 27.12 29.08
C ASP A 121 5.69 28.49 29.20
N GLU A 122 4.53 28.66 28.59
CA GLU A 122 3.86 29.96 28.44
C GLU A 122 2.49 30.04 29.15
N LEU A 123 1.90 28.91 29.53
CA LEU A 123 0.49 28.83 29.95
C LEU A 123 0.29 27.95 31.19
N ILE A 124 -0.72 28.28 31.98
CA ILE A 124 -1.41 27.37 32.90
C ILE A 124 -2.81 27.09 32.35
N CYS A 125 -3.21 25.83 32.30
CA CYS A 125 -4.49 25.41 31.79
C CYS A 125 -5.27 24.60 32.83
N LEU A 126 -6.50 25.04 33.15
CA LEU A 126 -7.42 24.39 34.08
C LEU A 126 -8.55 23.75 33.28
N TYR A 127 -8.51 22.44 33.06
CA TYR A 127 -9.50 21.74 32.23
C TYR A 127 -10.68 21.29 33.06
N PHE A 128 -11.88 21.63 32.61
CA PHE A 128 -13.13 21.05 33.11
C PHE A 128 -13.44 19.73 32.43
N ASN A 129 -13.08 19.62 31.15
CA ASN A 129 -13.17 18.44 30.32
C ASN A 129 -12.29 18.61 29.07
N LYS A 130 -12.29 17.63 28.17
CA LYS A 130 -11.48 17.64 26.94
C LYS A 130 -11.76 18.81 25.97
N GLN A 131 -12.88 19.51 26.11
CA GLN A 131 -13.33 20.58 25.20
C GLN A 131 -13.46 21.95 25.86
N SER A 132 -13.22 22.06 27.17
CA SER A 132 -13.38 23.29 27.95
C SER A 132 -12.28 23.42 29.00
N ALA A 133 -11.55 24.55 28.94
CA ALA A 133 -10.50 24.86 29.89
C ALA A 133 -10.36 26.37 30.10
N PHE A 134 -9.96 26.80 31.29
CA PHE A 134 -9.38 28.12 31.49
C PHE A 134 -7.93 28.12 31.04
N ILE A 135 -7.57 29.06 30.17
CA ILE A 135 -6.22 29.22 29.65
C ILE A 135 -5.67 30.53 30.19
N ILE A 136 -4.64 30.43 31.03
CA ILE A 136 -4.06 31.55 31.77
C ILE A 136 -2.62 31.75 31.24
N PRO A 137 -2.37 32.85 30.50
CA PRO A 137 -1.02 33.22 30.09
C PRO A 137 -0.16 33.57 31.30
N LYS A 138 1.04 32.98 31.41
CA LYS A 138 1.94 33.19 32.55
C LYS A 138 2.49 34.61 32.64
N ASP A 139 2.62 35.30 31.51
CA ASP A 139 3.02 36.70 31.40
C ASP A 139 2.00 37.68 31.98
N ARG A 140 0.78 37.21 32.28
CA ARG A 140 -0.31 38.00 32.89
C ARG A 140 -0.54 37.67 34.36
N ILE A 141 0.31 36.86 34.97
CA ILE A 141 0.20 36.48 36.37
C ILE A 141 1.11 37.42 37.18
N GLU A 142 0.52 38.20 38.08
CA GLU A 142 1.26 39.14 38.93
C GLU A 142 2.03 38.43 40.06
N ASN A 143 1.46 37.34 40.59
CA ASN A 143 2.05 36.57 41.69
C ASN A 143 3.16 35.63 41.21
N PRO A 144 4.12 35.25 42.08
CA PRO A 144 5.12 34.24 41.75
C PRO A 144 4.47 32.93 41.28
N LEU A 145 4.93 32.39 40.15
CA LEU A 145 4.36 31.18 39.55
C LEU A 145 4.39 29.96 40.48
N CYS A 146 5.40 29.88 41.36
CA CYS A 146 5.50 28.81 42.35
C CYS A 146 4.32 28.82 43.32
N ASP A 147 3.96 30.00 43.81
CA ASP A 147 2.86 30.18 44.77
C ASP A 147 1.52 29.88 44.11
N VAL A 148 1.34 30.36 42.87
CA VAL A 148 0.14 30.07 42.07
C VAL A 148 -0.01 28.57 41.83
N ARG A 149 1.09 27.85 41.54
CA ARG A 149 1.07 26.40 41.36
C ARG A 149 0.63 25.69 42.64
N MET A 150 1.30 25.98 43.75
CA MET A 150 0.97 25.37 45.05
C MET A 150 -0.48 25.64 45.45
N PHE A 151 -0.95 26.87 45.23
CA PHE A 151 -2.33 27.25 45.49
C PHE A 151 -3.31 26.39 44.67
N LEU A 152 -3.13 26.32 43.35
CA LEU A 152 -4.00 25.54 42.47
C LEU A 152 -3.98 24.05 42.80
N GLU A 153 -2.81 23.48 43.08
CA GLU A 153 -2.68 22.08 43.48
C GLU A 153 -3.42 21.78 44.78
N SER A 154 -3.30 22.66 45.77
CA SER A 154 -3.97 22.52 47.07
C SER A 154 -5.49 22.62 46.96
N ARG A 155 -6.02 23.52 46.11
CA ARG A 155 -7.46 23.76 45.97
C ARG A 155 -8.15 22.75 45.08
N VAL A 156 -7.48 22.28 44.03
CA VAL A 156 -8.03 21.27 43.11
C VAL A 156 -7.77 19.85 43.62
N GLY A 157 -6.78 19.66 44.50
CA GLY A 157 -6.38 18.34 44.99
C GLY A 157 -5.66 17.49 43.94
N LYS A 158 -5.10 18.12 42.89
CA LYS A 158 -4.43 17.46 41.76
C LYS A 158 -3.08 18.12 41.52
N LYS A 159 -2.09 17.32 41.14
CA LYS A 159 -0.77 17.85 40.75
C LYS A 159 -0.83 18.48 39.36
N VAL A 160 -0.12 19.58 39.20
CA VAL A 160 0.08 20.25 37.92
C VAL A 160 1.03 19.41 37.07
N ASN A 161 0.59 19.03 35.88
CA ASN A 161 1.40 18.28 34.93
C ASN A 161 2.09 19.24 33.97
N TYR A 162 3.41 19.31 34.03
CA TYR A 162 4.18 20.09 33.07
C TYR A 162 4.28 19.36 31.73
N VAL A 163 3.93 20.05 30.65
CA VAL A 163 3.95 19.55 29.28
C VAL A 163 4.89 20.43 28.45
N LYS A 164 6.03 19.85 28.08
CA LYS A 164 7.01 20.52 27.22
C LYS A 164 6.45 20.70 25.81
N LYS A 165 6.61 21.89 25.24
CA LYS A 165 6.21 22.18 23.87
C LYS A 165 6.98 21.30 22.89
N VAL A 166 6.26 20.53 22.08
CA VAL A 166 6.87 19.80 20.96
C VAL A 166 7.00 20.77 19.79
N SER A 167 8.22 20.96 19.29
CA SER A 167 8.48 21.74 18.07
C SER A 167 7.72 21.12 16.90
N THR A 168 6.68 21.79 16.44
CA THR A 168 5.81 21.32 15.36
C THR A 168 6.61 21.17 14.06
N GLY A 169 7.57 22.06 13.78
CA GLY A 169 8.39 22.02 12.57
C GLY A 169 9.31 20.79 12.47
N LYS A 170 10.06 20.48 13.54
CA LYS A 170 10.91 19.27 13.55
C LYS A 170 10.09 17.98 13.48
N SER A 171 8.90 17.97 14.07
CA SER A 171 8.03 16.80 14.04
C SER A 171 7.37 16.60 12.67
N ILE A 172 7.00 17.68 11.97
CA ILE A 172 6.49 17.64 10.59
C ILE A 172 7.58 17.11 9.65
N ALA A 173 8.83 17.60 9.75
CA ALA A 173 9.93 17.13 8.91
C ALA A 173 10.20 15.62 9.08
N LYS A 174 10.21 15.12 10.32
CA LYS A 174 10.33 13.68 10.60
C LYS A 174 9.22 12.85 9.96
N THR A 175 8.02 13.43 9.84
CA THR A 175 6.86 12.74 9.26
C THR A 175 6.96 12.62 7.76
N PHE A 176 7.36 13.70 7.09
CA PHE A 176 7.64 13.64 5.66
C PHE A 176 8.79 12.68 5.35
N ALA A 177 9.81 12.61 6.20
CA ALA A 177 10.88 11.62 6.07
C ALA A 177 10.36 10.17 6.20
N VAL A 178 9.47 9.91 7.16
CA VAL A 178 8.84 8.58 7.31
C VAL A 178 7.95 8.22 6.12
N LEU A 179 7.14 9.17 5.64
CA LEU A 179 6.29 8.96 4.47
C LEU A 179 7.12 8.67 3.22
N ALA A 180 8.20 9.44 3.00
CA ALA A 180 9.13 9.19 1.91
C ALA A 180 9.79 7.81 2.03
N ALA A 181 10.23 7.43 3.22
CA ALA A 181 10.81 6.10 3.46
C ALA A 181 9.82 4.96 3.20
N SER A 182 8.55 5.13 3.60
CA SER A 182 7.48 4.16 3.33
C SER A 182 7.26 3.97 1.83
N ILE A 183 7.17 5.07 1.06
CA ILE A 183 7.04 5.01 -0.41
C ILE A 183 8.23 4.28 -1.04
N VAL A 184 9.45 4.62 -0.63
CA VAL A 184 10.66 3.97 -1.14
C VAL A 184 10.65 2.47 -0.82
N LEU A 185 10.28 2.07 0.39
CA LEU A 185 10.17 0.66 0.78
C LEU A 185 9.14 -0.09 -0.06
N THR A 186 8.00 0.52 -0.36
CA THR A 186 6.96 -0.09 -1.22
C THR A 186 7.46 -0.29 -2.65
N ILE A 187 8.17 0.69 -3.22
CA ILE A 187 8.77 0.57 -4.57
C ILE A 187 9.83 -0.53 -4.58
N LEU A 188 10.69 -0.58 -3.56
CA LEU A 188 11.71 -1.62 -3.43
C LEU A 188 11.09 -3.02 -3.27
N SER A 189 9.99 -3.15 -2.54
CA SER A 189 9.31 -4.46 -2.40
C SER A 189 8.71 -4.95 -3.72
N ALA A 190 8.22 -4.05 -4.58
CA ALA A 190 7.75 -4.43 -5.91
C ALA A 190 8.93 -4.87 -6.80
N GLY A 191 10.01 -4.08 -6.87
CA GLY A 191 11.18 -4.45 -7.66
C GLY A 191 11.91 -5.71 -7.19
N VAL A 192 11.88 -6.03 -5.89
CA VAL A 192 12.38 -7.31 -5.36
C VAL A 192 11.45 -8.46 -5.76
N ALA A 193 10.14 -8.24 -5.80
CA ALA A 193 9.20 -9.25 -6.26
C ALA A 193 9.37 -9.52 -7.76
N ASP A 194 9.58 -8.49 -8.58
CA ASP A 194 9.94 -8.65 -10.01
C ASP A 194 11.16 -9.54 -10.20
N LEU A 195 12.26 -9.25 -9.47
CA LEU A 195 13.47 -10.06 -9.54
C LEU A 195 13.26 -11.53 -9.16
N VAL A 196 12.36 -11.81 -8.21
CA VAL A 196 12.04 -13.17 -7.80
C VAL A 196 11.14 -13.86 -8.83
N LEU A 197 10.19 -13.14 -9.43
CA LEU A 197 9.29 -13.66 -10.46
C LEU A 197 9.99 -13.85 -11.82
N GLU A 198 11.09 -13.14 -12.06
CA GLU A 198 11.98 -13.35 -13.22
C GLU A 198 12.96 -14.51 -13.02
N GLU A 199 13.05 -15.12 -11.83
CA GLU A 199 13.88 -16.31 -11.68
C GLU A 199 13.30 -17.46 -12.53
N PRO A 200 14.10 -18.08 -13.42
CA PRO A 200 13.60 -19.12 -14.30
C PRO A 200 13.23 -20.39 -13.51
N GLN A 201 12.06 -20.95 -13.81
CA GLN A 201 11.56 -22.20 -13.29
C GLN A 201 11.32 -23.20 -14.43
N THR A 202 11.76 -24.44 -14.23
CA THR A 202 11.51 -25.52 -15.19
C THR A 202 10.19 -26.23 -14.88
N PHE A 203 9.29 -26.24 -15.84
CA PHE A 203 8.03 -26.99 -15.83
C PHE A 203 8.22 -28.30 -16.60
N SER A 204 7.51 -29.36 -16.20
CA SER A 204 7.69 -30.69 -16.79
C SER A 204 6.34 -31.40 -16.95
N TYR A 205 6.11 -31.95 -18.14
CA TYR A 205 4.93 -32.73 -18.48
C TYR A 205 5.35 -33.97 -19.28
N LYS A 206 5.08 -35.17 -18.79
CA LYS A 206 5.59 -36.43 -19.37
C LYS A 206 7.12 -36.38 -19.55
N ASN A 207 7.63 -36.55 -20.76
CA ASN A 207 9.04 -36.38 -21.13
C ASN A 207 9.37 -34.95 -21.58
N TYR A 208 8.40 -34.07 -21.79
CA TYR A 208 8.58 -32.66 -22.13
C TYR A 208 8.96 -31.82 -20.91
N SER A 209 9.81 -30.82 -21.12
CA SER A 209 10.12 -29.78 -20.16
C SER A 209 10.40 -28.46 -20.85
N ILE A 210 10.11 -27.35 -20.17
CA ILE A 210 10.37 -25.99 -20.64
C ILE A 210 10.74 -25.12 -19.44
N THR A 211 11.61 -24.13 -19.64
CA THR A 211 11.99 -23.17 -18.60
C THR A 211 11.34 -21.82 -18.88
N LEU A 212 10.49 -21.38 -17.96
CA LEU A 212 9.73 -20.12 -18.03
C LEU A 212 10.04 -19.26 -16.80
N ASP A 213 9.50 -18.04 -16.78
CA ASP A 213 9.54 -17.19 -15.59
C ASP A 213 8.72 -17.83 -14.44
N ASN A 214 9.16 -17.66 -13.18
CA ASN A 214 8.54 -18.25 -11.98
C ASN A 214 7.06 -17.89 -11.78
N HIS A 215 6.59 -16.77 -12.32
CA HIS A 215 5.18 -16.38 -12.20
C HIS A 215 4.21 -17.26 -13.01
N PHE A 216 4.68 -18.21 -13.82
CA PHE A 216 3.82 -19.19 -14.46
C PHE A 216 3.30 -20.24 -13.45
N TYR A 217 2.04 -20.63 -13.58
CA TYR A 217 1.45 -21.68 -12.75
C TYR A 217 0.54 -22.61 -13.55
N GLU A 218 0.37 -23.85 -13.06
CA GLU A 218 -0.58 -24.83 -13.58
C GLU A 218 -1.97 -24.54 -13.01
N ASP A 219 -2.98 -24.39 -13.87
CA ASP A 219 -4.38 -24.40 -13.43
C ASP A 219 -4.92 -25.84 -13.45
N GLY A 220 -5.34 -26.33 -12.29
CA GLY A 220 -5.82 -27.70 -12.12
C GLY A 220 -7.24 -27.95 -12.63
N ASP A 221 -7.99 -26.91 -13.03
CA ASP A 221 -9.43 -27.00 -13.33
C ASP A 221 -9.78 -26.99 -14.83
N PHE A 222 -8.81 -26.90 -15.75
CA PHE A 222 -9.10 -27.07 -17.18
C PHE A 222 -9.19 -28.54 -17.56
N ALA A 223 -10.41 -29.00 -17.83
CA ALA A 223 -10.72 -30.32 -18.40
C ALA A 223 -10.30 -30.47 -19.89
N ASN A 224 -9.28 -29.73 -20.33
CA ASN A 224 -8.76 -29.80 -21.68
C ASN A 224 -7.63 -30.84 -21.79
N HIS A 225 -7.43 -31.36 -22.99
CA HIS A 225 -6.42 -32.36 -23.30
C HIS A 225 -4.98 -31.81 -23.32
N SER A 226 -4.82 -30.49 -23.24
CA SER A 226 -3.57 -29.75 -23.33
C SER A 226 -2.98 -29.44 -21.95
N TYR A 227 -1.68 -29.65 -21.77
CA TYR A 227 -0.96 -29.15 -20.60
C TYR A 227 -0.84 -27.62 -20.71
N THR A 228 -1.38 -26.88 -19.73
CA THR A 228 -1.50 -25.41 -19.83
C THR A 228 -0.86 -24.73 -18.64
N LEU A 229 -0.07 -23.69 -18.90
CA LEU A 229 0.54 -22.80 -17.90
C LEU A 229 0.07 -21.37 -18.12
N PHE A 230 -0.25 -20.69 -17.02
CA PHE A 230 -0.78 -19.33 -17.02
C PHE A 230 0.15 -18.36 -16.31
N ALA A 231 0.26 -17.16 -16.89
CA ALA A 231 0.70 -15.93 -16.24
C ALA A 231 -0.47 -14.93 -16.27
N SER A 232 -0.32 -13.75 -15.66
CA SER A 232 -1.36 -12.70 -15.69
C SER A 232 -1.74 -12.22 -17.09
N ASP A 233 -0.81 -12.33 -18.04
CA ASP A 233 -0.83 -11.65 -19.34
C ASP A 233 -0.29 -12.54 -20.49
N VAL A 234 0.12 -13.77 -20.16
CA VAL A 234 0.62 -14.76 -21.11
C VAL A 234 0.03 -16.12 -20.79
N THR A 235 -0.25 -16.91 -21.82
CA THR A 235 -0.63 -18.32 -21.68
C THR A 235 0.25 -19.19 -22.56
N MET A 236 0.62 -20.36 -22.04
CA MET A 236 1.29 -21.41 -22.80
C MET A 236 0.46 -22.69 -22.76
N THR A 237 0.29 -23.34 -23.91
CA THR A 237 -0.26 -24.69 -24.02
C THR A 237 0.75 -25.65 -24.66
N VAL A 238 0.67 -26.91 -24.28
CA VAL A 238 1.44 -28.03 -24.85
C VAL A 238 0.50 -29.18 -25.14
N ASP A 239 0.53 -29.63 -26.40
CA ASP A 239 -0.22 -30.77 -26.90
C ASP A 239 0.74 -31.82 -27.49
N ASP A 240 0.39 -33.10 -27.34
CA ASP A 240 1.09 -34.21 -27.98
C ASP A 240 0.16 -34.99 -28.92
N TYR A 241 0.57 -35.14 -30.18
CA TYR A 241 -0.20 -35.81 -31.23
C TYR A 241 0.57 -37.00 -31.80
N SER A 242 -0.14 -38.08 -32.10
CA SER A 242 0.37 -39.14 -32.98
C SER A 242 0.21 -38.75 -34.45
N GLN A 243 0.92 -39.43 -35.36
CA GLN A 243 0.73 -39.25 -36.81
C GLN A 243 -0.75 -39.39 -37.22
N LYS A 244 -1.47 -40.34 -36.60
CA LYS A 244 -2.89 -40.58 -36.90
C LYS A 244 -3.76 -39.38 -36.52
N ASP A 245 -3.45 -38.71 -35.42
CA ASP A 245 -4.22 -37.56 -34.95
C ASP A 245 -4.04 -36.36 -35.89
N ILE A 246 -2.81 -36.15 -36.39
CA ILE A 246 -2.50 -35.09 -37.35
C ILE A 246 -3.14 -35.36 -38.70
N ASP A 247 -3.00 -36.59 -39.21
CA ASP A 247 -3.58 -36.98 -40.49
C ASP A 247 -5.11 -36.81 -40.48
N TYR A 248 -5.74 -37.13 -39.35
CA TYR A 248 -7.17 -36.90 -39.13
C TYR A 248 -7.51 -35.41 -39.07
N ALA A 249 -6.73 -34.61 -38.34
CA ALA A 249 -6.98 -33.16 -38.20
C ALA A 249 -6.82 -32.40 -39.52
N LEU A 250 -5.91 -32.84 -40.39
CA LEU A 250 -5.61 -32.20 -41.68
C LEU A 250 -6.32 -32.86 -42.87
N ASP A 251 -7.15 -33.89 -42.64
CA ASP A 251 -7.82 -34.69 -43.68
C ASP A 251 -6.84 -35.17 -44.77
N LYS A 252 -5.66 -35.64 -44.35
CA LYS A 252 -4.55 -35.99 -45.24
C LYS A 252 -3.63 -37.06 -44.66
N GLU A 253 -3.37 -38.12 -45.43
CA GLU A 253 -2.39 -39.15 -45.05
C GLU A 253 -0.93 -38.66 -45.09
N ASN A 254 -0.13 -39.11 -44.12
CA ASN A 254 1.30 -38.78 -43.99
C ASN A 254 1.57 -37.27 -43.96
N SER A 255 0.76 -36.55 -43.20
CA SER A 255 0.91 -35.12 -42.99
C SER A 255 2.27 -34.81 -42.37
N SER A 256 2.91 -33.76 -42.87
CA SER A 256 4.24 -33.37 -42.42
C SER A 256 4.20 -32.43 -41.21
N LEU A 257 5.30 -32.38 -40.46
CA LEU A 257 5.51 -31.43 -39.37
C LEU A 257 5.29 -29.97 -39.80
N GLU A 258 5.70 -29.62 -41.02
CA GLU A 258 5.50 -28.26 -41.57
C GLU A 258 4.02 -27.96 -41.86
N GLU A 259 3.24 -28.96 -42.28
CA GLU A 259 1.80 -28.82 -42.52
C GLU A 259 1.03 -28.66 -41.21
N LEU A 260 1.40 -29.44 -40.19
CA LEU A 260 0.87 -29.26 -38.84
C LEU A 260 1.19 -27.86 -38.31
N ALA A 261 2.44 -27.39 -38.42
CA ALA A 261 2.78 -26.04 -37.94
C ALA A 261 1.95 -24.96 -38.65
N LYS A 262 1.76 -25.08 -39.96
CA LYS A 262 0.99 -24.11 -40.76
C LYS A 262 -0.50 -24.09 -40.42
N SER A 263 -1.09 -25.21 -39.98
CA SER A 263 -2.52 -25.24 -39.66
C SER A 263 -2.88 -24.33 -38.48
N TYR A 264 -1.97 -24.11 -37.54
CA TYR A 264 -2.19 -23.20 -36.40
C TYR A 264 -2.28 -21.72 -36.81
N CYS A 265 -1.74 -21.35 -37.97
CA CYS A 265 -1.77 -19.98 -38.49
C CYS A 265 -2.64 -19.82 -39.75
N GLU A 266 -3.49 -20.79 -40.08
CA GLU A 266 -4.33 -20.71 -41.27
C GLU A 266 -5.33 -19.55 -41.16
N GLY A 267 -5.37 -18.69 -42.18
CA GLY A 267 -6.20 -17.49 -42.18
C GLY A 267 -5.67 -16.32 -41.31
N ASN A 268 -4.58 -16.53 -40.59
CA ASN A 268 -3.98 -15.56 -39.68
C ASN A 268 -2.83 -14.76 -40.33
N GLN A 269 -2.45 -13.63 -39.71
CA GLN A 269 -1.34 -12.82 -40.21
C GLN A 269 0.00 -13.41 -39.77
N VAL A 270 0.61 -14.22 -40.64
CA VAL A 270 1.95 -14.79 -40.41
C VAL A 270 3.02 -13.70 -40.37
N LYS A 271 3.86 -13.74 -39.34
CA LYS A 271 4.96 -12.80 -39.11
C LYS A 271 6.31 -13.38 -39.45
N ASN A 272 6.57 -14.58 -38.97
CA ASN A 272 7.84 -15.24 -39.16
C ASN A 272 7.65 -16.75 -39.20
N VAL A 273 8.51 -17.41 -39.96
CA VAL A 273 8.53 -18.86 -40.11
C VAL A 273 9.98 -19.29 -40.05
N LYS A 274 10.34 -20.08 -39.04
CA LYS A 274 11.70 -20.56 -38.82
C LYS A 274 11.71 -22.09 -38.84
N LYS A 275 12.30 -22.66 -39.89
CA LYS A 275 12.66 -24.07 -39.90
C LYS A 275 14.01 -24.25 -39.20
N ILE A 276 13.97 -24.67 -37.93
CA ILE A 276 15.18 -24.81 -37.12
C ILE A 276 16.01 -26.00 -37.59
N ASN A 277 15.36 -27.16 -37.79
CA ASN A 277 15.99 -28.36 -38.31
C ASN A 277 14.94 -29.26 -39.01
N HIS A 278 15.23 -30.56 -39.21
CA HIS A 278 14.28 -31.49 -39.84
C HIS A 278 13.07 -31.83 -38.93
N TYR A 279 13.25 -31.74 -37.62
CA TYR A 279 12.33 -32.16 -36.58
C TYR A 279 11.68 -30.99 -35.82
N THR A 280 12.04 -29.74 -36.12
CA THR A 280 11.57 -28.56 -35.39
C THR A 280 11.22 -27.42 -36.33
N TYR A 281 10.03 -26.85 -36.13
CA TYR A 281 9.50 -25.78 -36.95
C TYR A 281 8.71 -24.77 -36.10
N ASP A 282 9.11 -23.51 -36.17
CA ASP A 282 8.49 -22.44 -35.39
C ASP A 282 7.76 -21.45 -36.32
N ILE A 283 6.57 -21.03 -35.92
CA ILE A 283 5.78 -20.02 -36.63
C ILE A 283 5.33 -18.95 -35.64
N THR A 284 5.54 -17.70 -36.01
CA THR A 284 5.00 -16.53 -35.31
C THR A 284 3.90 -15.91 -36.15
N PHE A 285 2.76 -15.57 -35.53
CA PHE A 285 1.63 -14.96 -36.22
C PHE A 285 0.79 -14.07 -35.28
N TYR A 286 -0.10 -13.28 -35.88
CA TYR A 286 -1.19 -12.65 -35.16
C TYR A 286 -2.52 -13.29 -35.54
N ASP A 287 -3.37 -13.48 -34.55
CA ASP A 287 -4.77 -13.82 -34.72
C ASP A 287 -5.66 -12.77 -34.02
N ASN A 288 -6.95 -12.83 -34.30
CA ASN A 288 -7.95 -11.99 -33.66
C ASN A 288 -9.05 -12.89 -33.10
N VAL A 289 -9.20 -12.89 -31.78
CA VAL A 289 -10.21 -13.66 -31.08
C VAL A 289 -11.12 -12.68 -30.35
N ASP A 290 -12.40 -12.68 -30.70
CA ASP A 290 -13.43 -11.81 -30.13
C ASP A 290 -13.07 -10.31 -30.11
N GLY A 291 -12.34 -9.86 -31.14
CA GLY A 291 -11.93 -8.45 -31.29
C GLY A 291 -10.64 -8.07 -30.56
N ILE A 292 -9.97 -9.03 -29.90
CA ILE A 292 -8.66 -8.84 -29.29
C ILE A 292 -7.60 -9.45 -30.21
N ASP A 293 -6.60 -8.65 -30.57
CA ASP A 293 -5.44 -9.13 -31.33
C ASP A 293 -4.44 -9.80 -30.39
N TYR A 294 -3.99 -11.01 -30.71
CA TYR A 294 -2.92 -11.68 -29.96
C TYR A 294 -1.65 -11.85 -30.80
N TYR A 295 -0.53 -11.89 -30.09
CA TYR A 295 0.78 -12.29 -30.61
C TYR A 295 1.06 -13.72 -30.19
N ASN A 296 1.33 -14.59 -31.17
CA ASN A 296 1.50 -16.01 -30.96
C ASN A 296 2.85 -16.48 -31.49
N ILE A 297 3.47 -17.42 -30.77
CA ILE A 297 4.49 -18.32 -31.30
C ILE A 297 4.00 -19.77 -31.13
N VAL A 298 4.17 -20.58 -32.17
CA VAL A 298 3.93 -22.02 -32.15
C VAL A 298 5.22 -22.71 -32.53
N SER A 299 5.69 -23.63 -31.68
CA SER A 299 6.81 -24.53 -31.98
C SER A 299 6.29 -25.95 -32.11
N VAL A 300 6.52 -26.56 -33.26
CA VAL A 300 6.19 -27.96 -33.52
C VAL A 300 7.47 -28.78 -33.58
N GLN A 301 7.55 -29.80 -32.73
CA GLN A 301 8.72 -30.67 -32.58
C GLN A 301 8.34 -32.14 -32.73
N GLN A 302 8.99 -32.87 -33.62
CA GLN A 302 8.83 -34.31 -33.78
C GLN A 302 9.92 -35.05 -33.02
N ILE A 303 9.54 -35.76 -31.97
CA ILE A 303 10.43 -36.62 -31.19
C ILE A 303 9.90 -38.05 -31.30
N GLU A 304 10.71 -38.94 -31.88
CA GLU A 304 10.27 -40.29 -32.26
C GLU A 304 9.01 -40.24 -33.15
N ASP A 305 7.93 -40.90 -32.76
CA ASP A 305 6.65 -40.94 -33.48
C ASP A 305 5.60 -39.96 -32.91
N ILE A 306 6.02 -39.00 -32.07
CA ILE A 306 5.15 -38.04 -31.39
C ILE A 306 5.49 -36.62 -31.84
N TYR A 307 4.44 -35.84 -32.12
CA TYR A 307 4.53 -34.43 -32.46
C TYR A 307 4.08 -33.60 -31.27
N TRP A 308 5.01 -32.83 -30.73
CA TRP A 308 4.78 -31.90 -29.63
C TRP A 308 4.53 -30.51 -30.19
N VAL A 309 3.42 -29.91 -29.79
CA VAL A 309 3.06 -28.54 -30.17
C VAL A 309 3.05 -27.69 -28.92
N THR A 310 3.96 -26.72 -28.86
CA THR A 310 3.96 -25.68 -27.83
C THR A 310 3.46 -24.38 -28.43
N GLN A 311 2.35 -23.84 -27.93
CA GLN A 311 1.85 -22.52 -28.30
C GLN A 311 2.03 -21.58 -27.10
N ILE A 312 2.59 -20.39 -27.33
CA ILE A 312 2.67 -19.31 -26.35
C ILE A 312 2.03 -18.07 -26.96
N TYR A 313 1.16 -17.41 -26.20
CA TYR A 313 0.45 -16.23 -26.69
C TYR A 313 0.19 -15.19 -25.61
N CYS A 314 0.18 -13.92 -26.02
CA CYS A 314 -0.15 -12.75 -25.22
C CYS A 314 -0.96 -11.75 -26.06
N GLU A 315 -1.60 -10.78 -25.43
CA GLU A 315 -2.19 -9.67 -26.20
C GLU A 315 -1.10 -8.97 -27.03
N LYS A 316 -1.42 -8.61 -28.27
CA LYS A 316 -0.48 -8.02 -29.22
C LYS A 316 0.15 -6.72 -28.73
N ILE A 317 -0.52 -5.99 -27.83
CA ILE A 317 0.03 -4.79 -27.20
C ILE A 317 1.31 -5.06 -26.40
N LEU A 318 1.49 -6.30 -25.92
CA LEU A 318 2.64 -6.74 -25.14
C LEU A 318 3.74 -7.40 -26.00
N GLU A 319 3.63 -7.40 -27.33
CA GLU A 319 4.59 -8.04 -28.24
C GLU A 319 6.03 -7.58 -27.98
N ASN A 320 6.26 -6.28 -27.78
CA ASN A 320 7.61 -5.76 -27.57
C ASN A 320 8.25 -6.24 -26.27
N ASP A 321 7.43 -6.58 -25.26
CA ASP A 321 7.91 -7.04 -23.95
C ASP A 321 8.17 -8.56 -23.95
N TYR A 322 7.43 -9.32 -24.78
CA TYR A 322 7.46 -10.77 -24.78
C TYR A 322 8.12 -11.43 -25.98
N LYS A 323 8.32 -10.73 -27.10
CA LYS A 323 8.86 -11.34 -28.32
C LYS A 323 10.18 -12.08 -28.08
N ASP A 324 11.14 -11.44 -27.40
CA ASP A 324 12.44 -12.05 -27.15
C ASP A 324 12.31 -13.19 -26.10
N LYS A 325 11.46 -12.99 -25.07
CA LYS A 325 11.15 -14.04 -24.08
C LYS A 325 10.55 -15.29 -24.71
N PHE A 326 9.63 -15.14 -25.66
CA PHE A 326 9.00 -16.25 -26.37
C PHE A 326 10.03 -17.08 -27.13
N GLU A 327 10.99 -16.43 -27.80
CA GLU A 327 12.09 -17.12 -28.49
C GLU A 327 12.99 -17.86 -27.49
N ASP A 328 13.34 -17.23 -26.37
CA ASP A 328 14.15 -17.83 -25.31
C ASP A 328 13.44 -19.04 -24.67
N TRP A 329 12.16 -18.91 -24.33
CA TRP A 329 11.35 -19.97 -23.74
C TRP A 329 11.21 -21.17 -24.67
N ILE A 330 10.85 -20.96 -25.95
CA ILE A 330 10.79 -22.05 -26.94
C ILE A 330 12.16 -22.72 -27.10
N SER A 331 13.26 -21.96 -27.09
CA SER A 331 14.61 -22.54 -27.18
C SER A 331 15.00 -23.39 -25.97
N SER A 332 14.33 -23.20 -24.83
CA SER A 332 14.57 -23.97 -23.59
C SER A 332 13.85 -25.31 -23.54
N ILE A 333 13.00 -25.61 -24.54
CA ILE A 333 12.27 -26.88 -24.62
C ILE A 333 13.26 -28.05 -24.66
N ASN A 334 13.02 -29.04 -23.80
CA ASN A 334 13.86 -30.22 -23.71
C ASN A 334 13.04 -31.48 -23.43
N PHE A 335 13.52 -32.63 -23.91
CA PHE A 335 12.89 -33.94 -23.74
C PHE A 335 13.78 -34.89 -22.94
N LYS A 336 13.26 -35.44 -21.84
CA LYS A 336 13.95 -36.44 -21.01
C LYS A 336 14.28 -37.68 -21.85
N GLY A 337 15.57 -38.03 -21.95
CA GLY A 337 16.06 -39.20 -22.68
C GLY A 337 16.92 -38.87 -23.91
N ASN A 338 16.93 -37.62 -24.37
CA ASN A 338 17.88 -37.14 -25.39
C ASN A 338 19.11 -36.55 -24.69
N GLU A 339 19.97 -37.41 -24.14
CA GLU A 339 21.39 -37.06 -24.03
C GLU A 339 21.98 -37.19 -25.44
N ALA A 340 22.52 -36.10 -25.97
CA ALA A 340 23.18 -36.02 -27.27
C ALA A 340 24.41 -36.93 -27.37
#